data_AF-A0A3B3CQD3-F1
#
_entry.id   AF-A0A3B3CQD3-F1
#
_cell.length_a   1.000
_cell.length_b   1.000
_cell.length_c   1.000
_cell.angle_alpha   90.00
_cell.angle_beta   90.00
_cell.angle_gamma   90.00
#
_symmetry.space_group_name_H-M   'P 1'
#
loop_
_entity.id
_entity.type
_entity.pdbx_description
1 polymer ?
#
loop_
_entity_poly.entity_id
_entity_poly.type
_entity_poly.pdbx_seq_one_letter_code
_entity_poly.pdbx_strand_id
1 'polypeptide(L)'
;MDGGLTITLISVAMFVGSFLLGFFPLLFRLSEKSLQFVSILGAGLLCGTALAITIPEGVALLEDSWKASSSDLPSALNASKSDGAATEESPAPRFYIGVALTLGFTFMFVVDQIGGYFSTPGRHGSHITATLGLVIHAAADGFALGAAVATGQVTVQVIVFFAVILHKAPAAFGLVSFLMHAGLDKKFIQGHLLAFSAAAPLVAISTYFILQASGNSAQKQLSATGIGMLFSAGTFLYVATVHVLPEISRTEQPSGAESHHQRHLGLMESVTLILGVGLPVLLALGLHDD
;
A
#
# COMPACT_ATOMS: atom_id res chain seq x y z
N MET A 1 -22.54 -0.25 -17.24
CA MET A 1 -22.09 1.06 -16.73
C MET A 1 -20.90 1.49 -17.54
N ASP A 2 -20.85 2.73 -17.99
CA ASP A 2 -19.67 3.27 -18.69
C ASP A 2 -18.47 3.18 -17.75
N GLY A 3 -17.34 2.63 -18.19
CA GLY A 3 -16.15 2.45 -17.32
C GLY A 3 -15.67 3.77 -16.69
N GLY A 4 -15.88 4.90 -17.36
CA GLY A 4 -15.64 6.24 -16.83
C GLY A 4 -16.52 6.60 -15.62
N LEU A 5 -17.78 6.16 -15.61
CA LEU A 5 -18.67 6.32 -14.46
C LEU A 5 -18.23 5.41 -13.31
N THR A 6 -17.85 4.17 -13.61
CA THR A 6 -17.36 3.22 -12.61
C THR A 6 -16.11 3.73 -11.90
N ILE A 7 -15.08 4.17 -12.62
CA ILE A 7 -13.86 4.71 -12.01
C ILE A 7 -14.15 5.96 -11.18
N THR A 8 -15.10 6.80 -11.61
CA THR A 8 -15.48 8.01 -10.88
C THR A 8 -16.15 7.65 -9.56
N LEU A 9 -17.12 6.74 -9.56
CA LEU A 9 -17.80 6.30 -8.33
C LEU A 9 -16.84 5.63 -7.35
N ILE A 10 -16.00 4.73 -7.86
CA ILE A 10 -14.96 4.06 -7.07
C ILE A 10 -14.00 5.10 -6.46
N SER A 11 -13.58 6.09 -7.25
CA SER A 11 -12.67 7.15 -6.81
C SER A 11 -13.29 8.02 -5.73
N VAL A 12 -14.58 8.36 -5.85
CA VAL A 12 -15.31 9.10 -4.81
C VAL A 12 -15.43 8.27 -3.53
N ALA A 13 -15.82 7.00 -3.63
CA ALA A 13 -15.93 6.11 -2.47
C ALA A 13 -14.58 5.94 -1.76
N MET A 14 -13.50 5.75 -2.50
CA MET A 14 -12.14 5.64 -1.98
C MET A 14 -11.66 6.95 -1.32
N PHE A 15 -11.92 8.11 -1.94
CA PHE A 15 -11.62 9.42 -1.36
C PHE A 15 -12.35 9.60 -0.02
N VAL A 16 -13.67 9.43 -0.02
CA VAL A 16 -14.52 9.63 1.15
C VAL A 16 -14.16 8.64 2.26
N GLY A 17 -14.04 7.35 1.94
CA GLY A 17 -13.70 6.31 2.91
C GLY A 17 -12.35 6.56 3.59
N SER A 18 -11.30 6.83 2.80
CA SER A 18 -9.98 7.12 3.35
C SER A 18 -9.95 8.42 4.16
N PHE A 19 -10.65 9.47 3.69
CA PHE A 19 -10.69 10.74 4.38
C PHE A 19 -11.45 10.65 5.70
N LEU A 20 -12.63 10.02 5.73
CA LEU A 20 -13.43 9.87 6.95
C LEU A 20 -12.72 9.02 8.00
N LEU A 21 -12.14 7.88 7.60
CA LEU A 21 -11.44 6.99 8.52
C LEU A 21 -10.10 7.55 8.98
N GLY A 22 -9.38 8.26 8.11
CA GLY A 22 -8.20 9.03 8.50
C GLY A 22 -8.53 10.22 9.39
N PHE A 23 -9.72 10.82 9.28
CA PHE A 23 -10.14 11.90 10.18
C PHE A 23 -10.51 11.40 11.58
N PHE A 24 -10.83 10.10 11.72
CA PHE A 24 -11.33 9.51 12.97
C PHE A 24 -10.42 9.75 14.19
N PRO A 25 -9.08 9.55 14.14
CA PRO A 25 -8.20 9.86 15.26
C PRO A 25 -8.25 11.34 15.71
N LEU A 26 -8.50 12.27 14.78
CA LEU A 26 -8.56 13.73 15.08
C LEU A 26 -9.83 14.16 15.81
N LEU A 27 -10.82 13.28 15.92
CA LEU A 27 -12.06 13.54 16.67
C LEU A 27 -11.85 13.44 18.18
N PHE A 28 -10.81 12.73 18.61
CA PHE A 28 -10.55 12.47 20.02
C PHE A 28 -9.35 13.30 20.54
N ARG A 29 -9.45 13.79 21.77
CA ARG A 29 -8.31 14.37 22.49
C ARG A 29 -7.60 13.24 23.25
N LEU A 30 -6.57 12.68 22.64
CA LEU A 30 -5.82 11.56 23.20
C LEU A 30 -4.70 12.06 24.12
N SER A 31 -4.45 11.33 25.21
CA SER A 31 -3.24 11.50 26.03
C SER A 31 -2.03 10.92 25.30
N GLU A 32 -0.80 11.29 25.69
CA GLU A 32 0.44 10.76 25.09
C GLU A 32 0.48 9.22 25.08
N LYS A 33 0.07 8.59 26.20
CA LYS A 33 -0.02 7.12 26.29
C LYS A 33 -1.01 6.53 25.29
N SER A 34 -2.20 7.13 25.17
CA SER A 34 -3.19 6.66 24.19
C SER A 34 -2.71 6.87 22.76
N LEU A 35 -1.98 7.95 22.50
CA LEU A 35 -1.42 8.27 21.21
C LEU A 35 -0.33 7.28 20.81
N GLN A 36 0.49 6.84 21.77
CA GLN A 36 1.47 5.77 21.58
C GLN A 36 0.78 4.45 21.20
N PHE A 37 -0.25 4.02 21.93
CA PHE A 37 -1.01 2.80 21.57
C PHE A 37 -1.68 2.90 20.20
N VAL A 38 -2.26 4.06 19.88
CA VAL A 38 -2.88 4.31 18.58
C VAL A 38 -1.86 4.29 17.45
N SER A 39 -0.64 4.83 17.68
CA SER A 39 0.46 4.76 16.71
C SER A 39 0.98 3.34 16.52
N ILE A 40 1.13 2.56 17.60
CA ILE A 40 1.54 1.14 17.54
C ILE A 40 0.50 0.30 16.80
N LEU A 41 -0.78 0.51 17.10
CA LEU A 41 -1.88 -0.13 16.40
C LEU A 41 -1.85 0.24 14.91
N GLY A 42 -1.67 1.53 14.60
CA GLY A 42 -1.49 2.03 13.24
C GLY A 42 -0.36 1.31 12.52
N ALA A 43 0.83 1.21 13.13
CA ALA A 43 1.99 0.50 12.59
C ALA A 43 1.68 -0.96 12.25
N GLY A 44 1.03 -1.67 13.18
CA GLY A 44 0.61 -3.05 12.99
C GLY A 44 -0.39 -3.17 11.84
N LEU A 45 -1.36 -2.26 11.75
CA LEU A 45 -2.33 -2.21 10.66
C LEU A 45 -1.67 -1.99 9.29
N LEU A 46 -0.67 -1.09 9.19
CA LEU A 46 0.08 -0.90 7.93
C LEU A 46 0.79 -2.19 7.50
N CYS A 47 1.52 -2.81 8.44
CA CYS A 47 2.26 -4.04 8.16
C CYS A 47 1.32 -5.21 7.81
N GLY A 48 0.26 -5.39 8.60
CA GLY A 48 -0.73 -6.46 8.40
C GLY A 48 -1.46 -6.33 7.06
N THR A 49 -1.91 -5.14 6.68
CA THR A 49 -2.59 -4.93 5.39
C THR A 49 -1.67 -5.12 4.19
N ALA A 50 -0.39 -4.76 4.29
CA ALA A 50 0.60 -5.07 3.25
C ALA A 50 0.70 -6.58 3.03
N LEU A 51 0.92 -7.34 4.11
CA LEU A 51 1.21 -8.76 4.07
C LEU A 51 -0.01 -9.65 3.82
N ALA A 52 -1.18 -9.28 4.38
CA ALA A 52 -2.37 -10.12 4.36
C ALA A 52 -3.36 -9.79 3.23
N ILE A 53 -3.30 -8.58 2.67
CA ILE A 53 -4.27 -8.13 1.65
C ILE A 53 -3.53 -7.75 0.36
N THR A 54 -2.62 -6.79 0.42
CA THR A 54 -2.06 -6.16 -0.79
C THR A 54 -1.12 -7.10 -1.56
N ILE A 55 -0.22 -7.79 -0.85
CA ILE A 55 0.70 -8.75 -1.48
C ILE A 55 -0.06 -9.94 -2.05
N PRO A 56 -0.89 -10.68 -1.29
CA PRO A 56 -1.61 -11.84 -1.83
C PRO A 56 -2.45 -11.49 -3.07
N GLU A 57 -3.17 -10.37 -3.04
CA GLU A 57 -3.99 -9.94 -4.17
C GLU A 57 -3.13 -9.57 -5.39
N GLY A 58 -2.06 -8.80 -5.18
CA GLY A 58 -1.13 -8.45 -6.26
C GLY A 58 -0.46 -9.67 -6.91
N VAL A 59 -0.15 -10.69 -6.10
CA VAL A 59 0.35 -12.00 -6.57
C VAL A 59 -0.71 -12.72 -7.39
N ALA A 60 -1.94 -12.84 -6.89
CA ALA A 60 -3.02 -13.55 -7.57
C ALA A 60 -3.29 -12.97 -8.97
N LEU A 61 -3.40 -11.64 -9.09
CA LEU A 61 -3.62 -10.95 -10.36
C LEU A 61 -2.47 -11.15 -11.35
N LEU A 62 -1.23 -11.16 -10.86
CA LEU A 62 -0.06 -11.37 -11.71
C LEU A 62 0.04 -12.82 -12.20
N GLU A 63 -0.29 -13.80 -11.35
CA GLU A 63 -0.33 -15.21 -11.72
C GLU A 63 -1.47 -15.51 -12.71
N ASP A 64 -2.66 -14.95 -12.49
CA ASP A 64 -3.80 -15.13 -13.39
C ASP A 64 -3.54 -14.47 -14.75
N SER A 65 -2.86 -13.33 -14.75
CA SER A 65 -2.32 -12.75 -15.96
C SER A 65 -1.39 -13.74 -16.67
N TRP A 66 -0.42 -14.33 -15.98
CA TRP A 66 0.51 -15.26 -16.61
C TRP A 66 -0.18 -16.51 -17.19
N LYS A 67 -1.12 -17.10 -16.46
CA LYS A 67 -1.87 -18.29 -16.90
C LYS A 67 -2.61 -18.00 -18.21
N ALA A 68 -3.30 -16.87 -18.29
CA ALA A 68 -4.00 -16.44 -19.49
C ALA A 68 -3.04 -16.26 -20.69
N SER A 69 -1.82 -15.75 -20.46
CA SER A 69 -0.80 -15.66 -21.52
C SER A 69 -0.29 -17.02 -21.99
N SER A 70 -0.26 -18.04 -21.12
CA SER A 70 0.21 -19.38 -21.46
C SER A 70 -0.85 -20.23 -22.20
N SER A 71 -2.14 -19.95 -21.99
CA SER A 71 -3.25 -20.65 -22.65
C SER A 71 -3.50 -20.22 -24.10
N ASP A 72 -2.97 -19.08 -24.52
CA ASP A 72 -3.06 -18.59 -25.90
C ASP A 72 -2.06 -19.25 -26.87
N LEU A 73 -1.20 -20.15 -26.38
CA LEU A 73 -0.38 -21.02 -27.23
C LEU A 73 -1.27 -22.18 -27.73
N PRO A 74 -1.43 -22.39 -29.05
CA PRO A 74 -2.34 -23.41 -29.54
C PRO A 74 -1.90 -24.78 -29.04
N SER A 75 -2.81 -25.46 -28.32
CA SER A 75 -2.76 -26.88 -27.99
C SER A 75 -2.79 -27.73 -29.27
N ALA A 76 -1.72 -27.65 -30.05
CA ALA A 76 -1.44 -28.50 -31.18
C ALA A 76 -0.04 -29.09 -30.96
N LEU A 77 0.02 -30.16 -30.15
CA LEU A 77 0.55 -31.46 -30.58
C LEU A 77 0.68 -32.41 -29.39
N ASN A 78 0.22 -33.62 -29.65
CA ASN A 78 0.33 -34.81 -28.81
C ASN A 78 1.75 -35.08 -28.32
N ALA A 79 1.79 -35.78 -27.18
CA ALA A 79 2.86 -36.66 -26.72
C ALA A 79 3.98 -36.98 -27.74
N SER A 80 5.18 -36.48 -27.48
CA SER A 80 6.42 -37.26 -27.61
C SER A 80 7.62 -36.48 -27.04
N LYS A 81 8.46 -37.21 -26.30
CA LYS A 81 9.79 -36.78 -25.87
C LYS A 81 10.67 -36.44 -27.08
N SER A 82 11.38 -35.32 -27.06
CA SER A 82 12.85 -35.24 -27.15
C SER A 82 13.32 -33.80 -27.45
N ASP A 83 14.32 -33.41 -26.66
CA ASP A 83 15.48 -32.57 -26.97
C ASP A 83 15.32 -31.16 -27.59
N GLY A 84 15.73 -30.17 -26.81
CA GLY A 84 16.76 -29.23 -27.24
C GLY A 84 16.33 -28.10 -28.17
N ALA A 85 15.53 -27.18 -27.66
CA ALA A 85 15.51 -25.81 -28.17
C ALA A 85 15.31 -24.85 -27.01
N ALA A 86 16.24 -23.90 -26.85
CA ALA A 86 16.16 -22.83 -25.86
C ALA A 86 14.96 -21.94 -26.21
N THR A 87 13.77 -22.30 -25.73
CA THR A 87 12.69 -21.35 -25.49
C THR A 87 13.21 -20.36 -24.46
N GLU A 88 13.22 -19.07 -24.79
CA GLU A 88 13.43 -18.02 -23.79
C GLU A 88 12.44 -18.26 -22.64
N GLU A 89 12.94 -18.81 -21.54
CA GLU A 89 12.17 -18.98 -20.32
C GLU A 89 11.83 -17.58 -19.84
N SER A 90 10.65 -17.10 -20.23
CA SER A 90 10.09 -15.88 -19.66
C SER A 90 10.10 -16.09 -18.14
N PRO A 91 10.73 -15.19 -17.35
CA PRO A 91 10.99 -15.43 -15.94
C PRO A 91 9.69 -15.83 -15.23
N ALA A 92 9.74 -16.88 -14.41
CA ALA A 92 8.56 -17.33 -13.67
C ALA A 92 7.89 -16.13 -12.96
N PRO A 93 6.55 -16.07 -12.86
CA PRO A 93 5.81 -14.95 -12.23
C PRO A 93 6.38 -14.52 -10.87
N ARG A 94 6.91 -15.50 -10.13
CA ARG A 94 7.61 -15.35 -8.84
C ARG A 94 8.77 -14.37 -8.87
N PHE A 95 9.54 -14.33 -9.96
CA PHE A 95 10.64 -13.37 -10.11
C PHE A 95 10.10 -11.93 -10.16
N TYR A 96 9.05 -11.70 -10.97
CA TYR A 96 8.42 -10.38 -11.08
C TYR A 96 7.77 -9.92 -9.76
N ILE A 97 7.27 -10.86 -8.95
CA ILE A 97 6.73 -10.54 -7.62
C ILE A 97 7.82 -9.92 -6.74
N GLY A 98 8.97 -10.59 -6.61
CA GLY A 98 10.09 -10.09 -5.83
C GLY A 98 10.65 -8.77 -6.37
N VAL A 99 10.76 -8.64 -7.69
CA VAL A 99 11.22 -7.41 -8.34
C VAL A 99 10.28 -6.24 -8.07
N ALA A 100 8.96 -6.42 -8.22
CA ALA A 100 7.99 -5.35 -7.98
C ALA A 100 8.03 -4.86 -6.52
N LEU A 101 8.05 -5.78 -5.56
CA LEU A 101 8.14 -5.46 -4.13
C LEU A 101 9.43 -4.71 -3.79
N THR A 102 10.57 -5.22 -4.26
CA THR A 102 11.88 -4.62 -3.98
C THR A 102 12.04 -3.27 -4.67
N LEU A 103 11.49 -3.08 -5.88
CA LEU A 103 11.43 -1.78 -6.55
C LEU A 103 10.58 -0.79 -5.77
N GLY A 104 9.40 -1.18 -5.29
CA GLY A 104 8.56 -0.32 -4.44
C GLY A 104 9.29 0.13 -3.16
N PHE A 105 9.89 -0.83 -2.46
CA PHE A 105 10.66 -0.55 -1.24
C PHE A 105 11.85 0.38 -1.51
N THR A 106 12.65 0.09 -2.54
CA THR A 106 13.84 0.87 -2.89
C THR A 106 13.46 2.25 -3.42
N PHE A 107 12.40 2.36 -4.20
CA PHE A 107 11.88 3.63 -4.68
C PHE A 107 11.51 4.54 -3.49
N MET A 108 10.79 3.98 -2.52
CA MET A 108 10.42 4.71 -1.32
C MET A 108 11.64 5.14 -0.48
N PHE A 109 12.66 4.27 -0.39
CA PHE A 109 13.96 4.64 0.20
C PHE A 109 14.60 5.84 -0.51
N VAL A 110 14.66 5.83 -1.85
CA VAL A 110 15.24 6.92 -2.63
C VAL A 110 14.46 8.21 -2.42
N VAL A 111 13.12 8.15 -2.40
CA VAL A 111 12.27 9.31 -2.10
C VAL A 111 12.61 9.90 -0.73
N ASP A 112 12.76 9.06 0.29
CA ASP A 112 13.08 9.52 1.64
C ASP A 112 14.48 10.17 1.71
N GLN A 113 15.49 9.57 1.06
CA GLN A 113 16.84 10.14 0.97
C GLN A 113 16.85 11.51 0.27
N ILE A 114 16.14 11.60 -0.86
CA ILE A 114 16.03 12.85 -1.62
C ILE A 114 15.31 13.92 -0.81
N GLY A 115 14.18 13.57 -0.18
CA GLY A 115 13.41 14.47 0.67
C GLY A 115 14.22 14.98 1.87
N GLY A 116 15.03 14.11 2.48
CA GLY A 116 15.94 14.45 3.56
C GLY A 116 17.05 15.40 3.10
N TYR A 117 17.61 15.17 1.91
CA TYR A 117 18.66 16.01 1.32
C TYR A 117 18.17 17.43 1.01
N PHE A 118 16.96 17.57 0.47
CA PHE A 118 16.36 18.87 0.15
C PHE A 118 15.79 19.62 1.37
N SER A 119 15.66 18.94 2.51
CA SER A 119 15.18 19.56 3.75
C SER A 119 16.32 20.32 4.45
N THR A 120 16.26 21.65 4.47
CA THR A 120 17.22 22.49 5.21
C THR A 120 17.20 22.18 6.72
N PRO A 121 18.35 22.15 7.42
CA PRO A 121 18.39 21.88 8.86
C PRO A 121 17.64 22.99 9.62
N GLY A 122 16.56 22.64 10.33
CA GLY A 122 15.94 23.54 11.31
C GLY A 122 14.41 23.72 11.28
N ARG A 123 13.65 23.14 10.34
CA ARG A 123 12.17 23.22 10.36
C ARG A 123 11.51 22.00 9.70
N HIS A 124 10.79 21.19 10.49
CA HIS A 124 9.76 20.22 10.06
C HIS A 124 10.08 19.18 8.94
N GLY A 125 11.31 19.12 8.40
CA GLY A 125 11.64 18.34 7.21
C GLY A 125 11.38 16.84 7.31
N SER A 126 11.68 16.21 8.46
CA SER A 126 11.55 14.75 8.63
C SER A 126 10.10 14.24 8.55
N HIS A 127 9.10 15.06 8.88
CA HIS A 127 7.69 14.64 8.81
C HIS A 127 7.09 14.85 7.42
N ILE A 128 7.71 15.72 6.62
CA ILE A 128 7.31 15.99 5.23
C ILE A 128 7.73 14.82 4.33
N THR A 129 8.88 14.18 4.59
CA THR A 129 9.34 13.03 3.78
C THR A 129 8.44 11.81 3.95
N ALA A 130 8.07 11.47 5.20
CA ALA A 130 7.18 10.36 5.50
C ALA A 130 5.79 10.53 4.84
N THR A 131 5.25 11.75 4.90
CA THR A 131 3.94 12.06 4.30
C THR A 131 3.99 12.13 2.78
N LEU A 132 5.04 12.70 2.19
CA LEU A 132 5.27 12.69 0.75
C LEU A 132 5.34 11.25 0.23
N GLY A 133 6.08 10.40 0.90
CA GLY A 133 6.18 9.01 0.53
C GLY A 133 4.86 8.23 0.64
N LEU A 134 4.04 8.51 1.66
CA LEU A 134 2.67 7.97 1.76
C LEU A 134 1.73 8.51 0.67
N VAL A 135 1.90 9.75 0.21
CA VAL A 135 1.19 10.28 -0.95
C VAL A 135 1.57 9.55 -2.23
N ILE A 136 2.86 9.23 -2.41
CA ILE A 136 3.31 8.47 -3.58
C ILE A 136 2.86 7.01 -3.52
N HIS A 137 2.85 6.39 -2.33
CA HIS A 137 2.22 5.09 -2.10
C HIS A 137 0.74 5.11 -2.52
N ALA A 138 -0.03 6.09 -2.06
CA ALA A 138 -1.42 6.26 -2.48
C ALA A 138 -1.56 6.48 -4.00
N ALA A 139 -0.61 7.16 -4.64
CA ALA A 139 -0.58 7.28 -6.10
C ALA A 139 -0.38 5.91 -6.78
N ALA A 140 0.48 5.05 -6.25
CA ALA A 140 0.67 3.69 -6.75
C ALA A 140 -0.61 2.84 -6.63
N ASP A 141 -1.36 2.95 -5.53
CA ASP A 141 -2.68 2.33 -5.40
C ASP A 141 -3.65 2.81 -6.48
N GLY A 142 -3.64 4.13 -6.73
CA GLY A 142 -4.43 4.74 -7.79
C GLY A 142 -4.10 4.16 -9.15
N PHE A 143 -2.82 4.00 -9.48
CA PHE A 143 -2.38 3.37 -10.71
C PHE A 143 -2.93 1.94 -10.86
N ALA A 144 -2.78 1.11 -9.82
CA ALA A 144 -3.29 -0.25 -9.84
C ALA A 144 -4.81 -0.30 -10.04
N LEU A 145 -5.57 0.52 -9.30
CA LEU A 145 -7.02 0.59 -9.42
C LEU A 145 -7.49 1.09 -10.79
N GLY A 146 -6.82 2.11 -11.35
CA GLY A 146 -7.10 2.61 -12.69
C GLY A 146 -6.84 1.56 -13.77
N ALA A 147 -5.76 0.79 -13.63
CA ALA A 147 -5.46 -0.35 -14.50
C ALA A 147 -6.50 -1.46 -14.37
N ALA A 148 -6.96 -1.77 -13.16
CA ALA A 148 -7.99 -2.77 -12.89
C ALA A 148 -9.31 -2.40 -13.58
N VAL A 149 -9.74 -1.14 -13.49
CA VAL A 149 -10.97 -0.68 -14.17
C VAL A 149 -10.82 -0.68 -15.68
N ALA A 150 -9.62 -0.39 -16.20
CA ALA A 150 -9.35 -0.45 -17.63
C ALA A 150 -9.49 -1.87 -18.23
N THR A 151 -9.32 -2.94 -17.43
CA THR A 151 -9.53 -4.33 -17.89
C THR A 151 -10.97 -4.61 -18.37
N GLY A 152 -11.94 -3.82 -17.91
CA GLY A 152 -13.37 -4.06 -18.16
C GLY A 152 -13.95 -5.26 -17.40
N GLN A 153 -13.15 -5.99 -16.61
CA GLN A 153 -13.61 -7.15 -15.85
C GLN A 153 -14.19 -6.73 -14.50
N VAL A 154 -15.51 -6.87 -14.33
CA VAL A 154 -16.21 -6.45 -13.10
C VAL A 154 -15.67 -7.16 -11.86
N THR A 155 -15.35 -8.46 -11.96
CA THR A 155 -14.80 -9.23 -10.84
C THR A 155 -13.48 -8.64 -10.35
N VAL A 156 -12.52 -8.39 -11.26
CA VAL A 156 -11.23 -7.76 -10.92
C VAL A 156 -11.44 -6.38 -10.32
N GLN A 157 -12.36 -5.58 -10.88
CA GLN A 157 -12.68 -4.26 -10.35
C GLN A 157 -13.19 -4.31 -8.90
N VAL A 158 -14.11 -5.24 -8.60
CA VAL A 158 -14.70 -5.39 -7.27
C VAL A 158 -13.65 -5.88 -6.27
N ILE A 159 -12.86 -6.90 -6.64
CA ILE A 159 -11.81 -7.45 -5.77
C ILE A 159 -10.76 -6.38 -5.47
N VAL A 160 -10.22 -5.72 -6.50
CA VAL A 160 -9.21 -4.65 -6.32
C VAL A 160 -9.80 -3.46 -5.56
N PHE A 161 -11.06 -3.10 -5.80
CA PHE A 161 -11.73 -2.05 -5.04
C PHE A 161 -11.77 -2.34 -3.54
N PHE A 162 -12.22 -3.53 -3.15
CA PHE A 162 -12.26 -3.93 -1.74
C PHE A 162 -10.86 -4.05 -1.17
N ALA A 163 -9.92 -4.68 -1.89
CA ALA A 163 -8.53 -4.77 -1.47
C ALA A 163 -7.94 -3.38 -1.19
N VAL A 164 -8.12 -2.43 -2.11
CA VAL A 164 -7.64 -1.04 -2.00
C VAL A 164 -8.29 -0.29 -0.85
N ILE A 165 -9.62 -0.32 -0.72
CA ILE A 165 -10.28 0.37 0.39
C ILE A 165 -9.87 -0.22 1.73
N LEU A 166 -9.78 -1.56 1.84
CA LEU A 166 -9.46 -2.24 3.08
C LEU A 166 -8.03 -1.99 3.57
N HIS A 167 -7.07 -1.70 2.67
CA HIS A 167 -5.73 -1.28 3.11
C HIS A 167 -5.55 0.24 3.18
N LYS A 168 -6.33 1.03 2.43
CA LYS A 168 -6.25 2.50 2.44
C LYS A 168 -6.85 3.12 3.70
N ALA A 169 -7.88 2.51 4.26
CA ALA A 169 -8.50 2.95 5.51
C ALA A 169 -7.53 2.83 6.70
N PRO A 170 -6.89 1.67 6.94
CA PRO A 170 -5.86 1.54 7.96
C PRO A 170 -4.61 2.36 7.65
N ALA A 171 -4.25 2.56 6.37
CA ALA A 171 -3.19 3.47 5.95
C ALA A 171 -3.46 4.93 6.38
N ALA A 172 -4.65 5.44 6.10
CA ALA A 172 -5.05 6.80 6.49
C ALA A 172 -5.07 6.97 8.02
N PHE A 173 -5.56 5.96 8.74
CA PHE A 173 -5.54 5.94 10.21
C PHE A 173 -4.11 5.98 10.74
N GLY A 174 -3.21 5.14 10.22
CA GLY A 174 -1.79 5.10 10.64
C GLY A 174 -1.06 6.40 10.34
N LEU A 175 -1.28 6.99 9.16
CA LEU A 175 -0.74 8.30 8.78
C LEU A 175 -1.13 9.38 9.80
N VAL A 176 -2.42 9.53 10.09
CA VAL A 176 -2.89 10.59 10.99
C VAL A 176 -2.43 10.34 12.42
N SER A 177 -2.43 9.09 12.87
CA SER A 177 -1.90 8.70 14.19
C SER A 177 -0.43 9.08 14.35
N PHE A 178 0.38 8.80 13.34
CA PHE A 178 1.80 9.19 13.29
C PHE A 178 1.96 10.72 13.34
N LEU A 179 1.20 11.47 12.54
CA LEU A 179 1.31 12.93 12.51
C LEU A 179 0.83 13.60 13.80
N MET A 180 -0.16 13.01 14.47
CA MET A 180 -0.57 13.44 15.80
C MET A 180 0.55 13.17 16.83
N HIS A 181 1.18 11.99 16.77
CA HIS A 181 2.33 11.65 17.63
C HIS A 181 3.54 12.56 17.39
N ALA A 182 3.75 12.98 16.13
CA ALA A 182 4.77 13.96 15.76
C ALA A 182 4.48 15.39 16.26
N GLY A 183 3.29 15.65 16.84
CA GLY A 183 2.95 16.95 17.41
C GLY A 183 2.59 18.05 16.39
N LEU A 184 2.23 17.70 15.17
CA LEU A 184 1.84 18.66 14.13
C LEU A 184 0.46 19.29 14.42
N ASP A 185 0.26 20.55 14.01
CA ASP A 185 -1.05 21.17 14.17
C ASP A 185 -2.11 20.47 13.31
N LYS A 186 -3.33 20.37 13.85
CA LYS A 186 -4.48 19.72 13.20
C LYS A 186 -4.71 20.18 11.76
N LYS A 187 -4.48 21.46 11.43
CA LYS A 187 -4.62 21.99 10.07
C LYS A 187 -3.59 21.39 9.10
N PHE A 188 -2.33 21.23 9.53
CA PHE A 188 -1.31 20.57 8.74
C PHE A 188 -1.64 19.09 8.56
N ILE A 189 -2.08 18.40 9.62
CA ILE A 189 -2.48 16.99 9.54
C ILE A 189 -3.63 16.80 8.53
N GLN A 190 -4.65 17.67 8.59
CA GLN A 190 -5.77 17.66 7.63
C GLN A 190 -5.30 17.88 6.18
N GLY A 191 -4.32 18.75 5.95
CA GLY A 191 -3.72 18.95 4.64
C GLY A 191 -3.03 17.68 4.10
N HIS A 192 -2.23 17.00 4.93
CA HIS A 192 -1.56 15.76 4.53
C HIS A 192 -2.57 14.63 4.30
N LEU A 193 -3.59 14.50 5.15
CA LEU A 193 -4.68 13.55 4.95
C LEU A 193 -5.43 13.81 3.64
N LEU A 194 -5.73 15.08 3.34
CA LEU A 194 -6.39 15.45 2.08
C LEU A 194 -5.53 15.06 0.88
N ALA A 195 -4.23 15.36 0.90
CA ALA A 195 -3.30 14.99 -0.15
C ALA A 195 -3.24 13.46 -0.35
N PHE A 196 -3.12 12.70 0.75
CA PHE A 196 -3.11 11.23 0.75
C PHE A 196 -4.41 10.64 0.17
N SER A 197 -5.56 11.14 0.63
CA SER A 197 -6.88 10.68 0.18
C SER A 197 -7.14 11.02 -1.28
N ALA A 198 -6.65 12.15 -1.78
CA ALA A 198 -6.85 12.61 -3.17
C ALA A 198 -5.89 11.94 -4.17
N ALA A 199 -4.69 11.53 -3.75
CA ALA A 199 -3.68 10.98 -4.64
C ALA A 199 -4.16 9.76 -5.43
N ALA A 200 -4.74 8.76 -4.75
CA ALA A 200 -5.23 7.55 -5.43
C ALA A 200 -6.37 7.84 -6.42
N PRO A 201 -7.46 8.56 -6.05
CA PRO A 201 -8.50 8.98 -7.00
C PRO A 201 -7.95 9.66 -8.26
N LEU A 202 -7.07 10.64 -8.09
CA LEU A 202 -6.53 11.43 -9.21
C LEU A 202 -5.72 10.55 -10.16
N VAL A 203 -4.86 9.68 -9.61
CA VAL A 203 -4.03 8.79 -10.42
C VAL A 203 -4.87 7.66 -11.02
N ALA A 204 -5.88 7.15 -10.34
CA ALA A 204 -6.76 6.10 -10.86
C ALA A 204 -7.57 6.57 -12.07
N ILE A 205 -8.18 7.75 -11.97
CA ILE A 205 -8.91 8.38 -13.08
C ILE A 205 -7.96 8.62 -14.26
N SER A 206 -6.80 9.21 -14.00
CA SER A 206 -5.80 9.50 -15.04
C SER A 206 -5.32 8.22 -15.72
N THR A 207 -4.99 7.19 -14.94
CA THR A 207 -4.51 5.89 -15.44
C THR A 207 -5.56 5.20 -16.29
N TYR A 208 -6.82 5.20 -15.86
CA TYR A 208 -7.93 4.63 -16.62
C TYR A 208 -8.02 5.26 -18.03
N PHE A 209 -8.06 6.59 -18.12
CA PHE A 209 -8.18 7.27 -19.42
C PHE A 209 -6.94 7.09 -20.30
N ILE A 210 -5.74 7.09 -19.72
CA ILE A 210 -4.49 6.82 -20.46
C ILE A 210 -4.49 5.41 -21.05
N LEU A 211 -4.86 4.40 -20.25
CA LEU A 211 -4.86 3.00 -20.71
C LEU A 211 -5.97 2.72 -21.74
N GLN A 212 -7.13 3.36 -21.59
CA GLN A 212 -8.20 3.32 -22.58
C GLN A 212 -7.77 3.96 -23.91
N ALA A 213 -7.09 5.12 -23.86
CA ALA A 213 -6.58 5.78 -25.06
C ALA A 213 -5.45 4.99 -25.74
N SER A 214 -4.63 4.28 -24.95
CA SER A 214 -3.51 3.47 -25.44
C SER A 214 -3.95 2.15 -26.10
N GLY A 215 -5.21 1.72 -25.94
CA GLY A 215 -5.72 0.47 -26.52
C GLY A 215 -5.00 -0.79 -26.00
N ASN A 216 -4.51 -0.76 -24.76
CA ASN A 216 -3.81 -1.90 -24.18
C ASN A 216 -4.76 -3.09 -23.99
N SER A 217 -4.27 -4.31 -24.24
CA SER A 217 -5.02 -5.54 -23.97
C SER A 217 -5.36 -5.68 -22.49
N ALA A 218 -6.54 -6.24 -22.16
CA ALA A 218 -6.95 -6.58 -20.80
C ALA A 218 -5.87 -7.37 -20.03
N GLN A 219 -5.16 -8.24 -20.74
CA GLN A 219 -4.04 -9.02 -20.23
C GLN A 219 -2.90 -8.18 -19.63
N LYS A 220 -2.38 -7.21 -20.43
CA LYS A 220 -1.36 -6.27 -19.97
C LYS A 220 -1.85 -5.38 -18.84
N GLN A 221 -3.12 -5.01 -18.85
CA GLN A 221 -3.73 -4.20 -17.79
C GLN A 221 -3.85 -4.99 -16.47
N LEU A 222 -4.16 -6.30 -16.53
CA LEU A 222 -4.18 -7.18 -15.37
C LEU A 222 -2.77 -7.36 -14.78
N SER A 223 -1.76 -7.58 -15.64
CA SER A 223 -0.35 -7.60 -15.21
C SER A 223 0.09 -6.27 -14.58
N ALA A 224 -0.26 -5.14 -15.19
CA ALA A 224 0.04 -3.81 -14.67
C ALA A 224 -0.64 -3.55 -13.31
N THR A 225 -1.87 -4.05 -13.14
CA THR A 225 -2.59 -3.99 -11.86
C THR A 225 -1.82 -4.76 -10.78
N GLY A 226 -1.48 -6.03 -11.02
CA GLY A 226 -0.75 -6.86 -10.06
C GLY A 226 0.64 -6.29 -9.72
N ILE A 227 1.41 -5.87 -10.73
CA ILE A 227 2.71 -5.21 -10.53
C ILE A 227 2.56 -3.91 -9.74
N GLY A 228 1.54 -3.10 -10.06
CA GLY A 228 1.24 -1.86 -9.36
C GLY A 228 0.91 -2.07 -7.89
N MET A 229 0.10 -3.09 -7.58
CA MET A 229 -0.23 -3.46 -6.19
C MET A 229 1.00 -3.96 -5.43
N LEU A 230 1.84 -4.79 -6.04
CA LEU A 230 3.07 -5.29 -5.40
C LEU A 230 4.10 -4.18 -5.20
N PHE A 231 4.26 -3.29 -6.17
CA PHE A 231 5.06 -2.08 -6.02
C PHE A 231 4.53 -1.24 -4.85
N SER A 232 3.21 -1.02 -4.79
CA SER A 232 2.59 -0.29 -3.69
C SER A 232 2.83 -0.98 -2.33
N ALA A 233 2.69 -2.30 -2.24
CA ALA A 233 2.97 -3.04 -1.01
C ALA A 233 4.44 -2.91 -0.57
N GLY A 234 5.39 -2.88 -1.52
CA GLY A 234 6.79 -2.60 -1.25
C GLY A 234 7.02 -1.21 -0.66
N THR A 235 6.39 -0.16 -1.23
CA THR A 235 6.46 1.20 -0.66
C THR A 235 5.89 1.25 0.76
N PHE A 236 4.84 0.47 1.03
CA PHE A 236 4.16 0.46 2.31
C PHE A 236 4.94 -0.27 3.41
N LEU A 237 5.57 -1.41 3.06
CA LEU A 237 6.51 -2.11 3.94
C LEU A 237 7.68 -1.22 4.33
N TYR A 238 8.19 -0.38 3.41
CA TYR A 238 9.22 0.60 3.75
C TYR A 238 8.74 1.57 4.81
N VAL A 239 7.59 2.22 4.60
CA VAL A 239 7.03 3.18 5.57
C VAL A 239 6.84 2.53 6.94
N ALA A 240 6.24 1.35 6.98
CA ALA A 240 5.99 0.62 8.22
C ALA A 240 7.30 0.27 8.97
N THR A 241 8.33 -0.19 8.26
CA THR A 241 9.57 -0.67 8.87
C THR A 241 10.58 0.43 9.18
N VAL A 242 10.59 1.53 8.44
CA VAL A 242 11.59 2.60 8.57
C VAL A 242 11.07 3.78 9.38
N HIS A 243 9.81 4.18 9.19
CA HIS A 243 9.28 5.38 9.85
C HIS A 243 8.40 5.08 11.06
N VAL A 244 7.64 3.98 11.03
CA VAL A 244 6.62 3.75 12.08
C VAL A 244 7.12 2.81 13.19
N LEU A 245 7.65 1.64 12.85
CA LEU A 245 8.10 0.64 13.83
C LEU A 245 9.31 1.08 14.69
N PRO A 246 10.31 1.81 14.16
CA PRO A 246 11.44 2.27 14.97
C PRO A 246 11.06 3.41 15.91
N GLU A 247 10.14 4.28 15.52
CA GLU A 247 9.71 5.44 16.31
C GLU A 247 9.00 5.00 17.59
N ILE A 248 8.12 3.99 17.51
CA ILE A 248 7.44 3.42 18.69
C ILE A 248 8.38 2.70 19.67
N SER A 249 9.56 2.29 19.22
CA SER A 249 10.56 1.61 20.06
C SER A 249 11.47 2.59 20.82
N ARG A 250 11.42 3.89 20.49
CA ARG A 250 12.32 4.92 21.04
C ARG A 250 11.68 5.83 22.09
N THR A 251 10.36 5.80 22.26
CA THR A 251 9.60 6.78 23.07
C THR A 251 9.78 6.68 24.59
N GLU A 252 10.59 5.76 25.14
CA GLU A 252 10.86 5.68 26.59
C GLU A 252 12.28 6.14 27.00
N GLN A 253 12.76 7.28 26.50
CA GLN A 253 13.97 7.92 27.04
C GLN A 253 13.62 9.16 27.89
N PRO A 254 13.72 9.08 29.23
CA PRO A 254 14.10 10.23 30.04
C PRO A 254 15.59 10.51 29.79
N SER A 255 15.90 11.73 29.38
CA SER A 255 17.26 12.22 29.18
C SER A 255 18.14 12.00 30.42
N GLY A 256 19.08 11.06 30.35
CA GLY A 256 20.14 10.89 31.35
C GLY A 256 20.67 9.46 31.45
N ALA A 257 21.82 9.23 30.81
CA ALA A 257 22.75 8.08 30.90
C ALA A 257 22.78 7.17 29.67
N GLU A 258 23.90 7.25 28.96
CA GLU A 258 24.29 6.32 27.89
C GLU A 258 24.34 4.89 28.42
N SER A 259 23.46 4.04 27.90
CA SER A 259 23.73 2.61 27.75
C SER A 259 22.90 2.08 26.58
N HIS A 260 23.57 1.47 25.61
CA HIS A 260 22.97 0.76 24.48
C HIS A 260 22.20 -0.49 25.00
N HIS A 261 21.01 -0.30 25.55
CA HIS A 261 20.09 -1.39 25.85
C HIS A 261 18.84 -1.23 24.98
N GLN A 262 18.77 -2.08 23.95
CA GLN A 262 17.63 -2.19 23.05
C GLN A 262 16.49 -2.83 23.85
N ARG A 263 15.63 -2.01 24.46
CA ARG A 263 14.54 -2.50 25.31
C ARG A 263 13.39 -2.99 24.43
N HIS A 264 12.98 -4.25 24.64
CA HIS A 264 11.79 -4.83 24.01
C HIS A 264 10.54 -4.01 24.36
N LEU A 265 9.58 -3.97 23.41
CA LEU A 265 8.24 -3.44 23.65
C LEU A 265 7.64 -4.07 24.91
N GLY A 266 6.94 -3.29 25.72
CA GLY A 266 6.18 -3.83 26.83
C GLY A 266 5.11 -4.81 26.35
N LEU A 267 4.56 -5.58 27.29
CA LEU A 267 3.56 -6.62 26.97
C LEU A 267 2.32 -6.00 26.28
N MET A 268 1.85 -4.86 26.77
CA MET A 268 0.66 -4.21 26.24
C MET A 268 0.89 -3.61 24.85
N GLU A 269 2.06 -3.02 24.62
CA GLU A 269 2.51 -2.52 23.33
C GLU A 269 2.63 -3.66 22.32
N SER A 270 3.23 -4.78 22.74
CA SER A 270 3.37 -5.99 21.91
C SER A 270 2.00 -6.57 21.54
N VAL A 271 1.08 -6.69 22.50
CA VAL A 271 -0.30 -7.13 22.23
C VAL A 271 -1.00 -6.17 21.27
N THR A 272 -0.81 -4.86 21.44
CA THR A 272 -1.41 -3.84 20.56
C THR A 272 -0.88 -3.95 19.13
N LEU A 273 0.43 -4.17 18.96
CA LEU A 273 1.04 -4.41 17.66
C LEU A 273 0.49 -5.68 17.01
N ILE A 274 0.43 -6.79 17.77
CA ILE A 274 -0.10 -8.08 17.30
C ILE A 274 -1.56 -7.93 16.87
N LEU A 275 -2.38 -7.20 17.63
CA LEU A 275 -3.77 -6.91 17.24
C LEU A 275 -3.84 -6.08 15.96
N GLY A 276 -2.96 -5.07 15.82
CA GLY A 276 -2.85 -4.28 14.59
C GLY A 276 -2.49 -5.12 13.37
N VAL A 277 -1.53 -6.04 13.50
CA VAL A 277 -1.14 -6.95 12.41
C VAL A 277 -2.22 -8.00 12.13
N GLY A 278 -2.89 -8.50 13.17
CA GLY A 278 -3.88 -9.57 13.06
C GLY A 278 -5.23 -9.13 12.50
N LEU A 279 -5.65 -7.88 12.74
CA LEU A 279 -6.95 -7.40 12.27
C LEU A 279 -7.10 -7.44 10.73
N PRO A 280 -6.11 -7.01 9.92
CA PRO A 280 -6.13 -7.20 8.48
C PRO A 280 -6.15 -8.66 8.03
N VAL A 281 -5.50 -9.56 8.78
CA VAL A 281 -5.54 -11.01 8.50
C VAL A 281 -6.96 -11.54 8.68
N LEU A 282 -7.65 -11.16 9.74
CA LEU A 282 -9.05 -11.55 9.97
C LEU A 282 -9.97 -11.00 8.87
N LEU A 283 -9.74 -9.77 8.43
CA LEU A 283 -10.46 -9.18 7.29
C LEU A 283 -10.20 -9.96 6.00
N ALA A 284 -8.96 -10.36 5.74
CA ALA A 284 -8.60 -11.13 4.54
C ALA A 284 -9.22 -12.54 4.54
N LEU A 285 -9.30 -13.20 5.70
CA LEU A 285 -9.95 -14.51 5.84
C LEU A 285 -11.46 -14.43 5.63
N GLY A 286 -12.12 -13.41 6.23
CA GLY A 286 -13.55 -13.22 6.06
C GLY A 286 -13.99 -12.89 4.62
N LEU A 287 -13.06 -12.49 3.75
CA LEU A 287 -13.32 -12.29 2.31
C LEU A 287 -13.11 -13.56 1.46
N HIS A 288 -12.44 -14.58 1.99
CA HIS A 288 -12.15 -15.83 1.28
C HIS A 288 -13.18 -16.95 1.53
N ASP A 289 -14.04 -16.80 2.55
CA ASP A 289 -15.00 -17.82 2.99
C ASP A 289 -16.36 -17.79 2.24
N ASP A 290 -16.52 -16.95 1.21
CA ASP A 290 -17.71 -16.87 0.33
C ASP A 290 -17.34 -16.99 -1.17
#